data_AF-A0A7C1B2W9-F1
#
_entry.id   AF-A0A7C1B2W9-F1
#
_cell.length_a   1.000
_cell.length_b   1.000
_cell.length_c   1.000
_cell.angle_alpha   90.00
_cell.angle_beta   90.00
_cell.angle_gamma   90.00
#
_symmetry.space_group_name_H-M   'P 1'
#
loop_
_entity.id
_entity.type
_entity.pdbx_description
1 polymer ?
#
loop_
_entity_poly.entity_id
_entity_poly.type
_entity_poly.pdbx_seq_one_letter_code
_entity_poly.pdbx_strand_id
1 'polypeptide(L)'
;LLENAKRNWFIGIRTPWTLSSEDVWNRTHKIGGKLFKVLGLVVIFGIFFQKYVLFFFLVPLLLVAGYLVVYSYFEYQKEIQK
;
A
#
# COMPACT_ATOMS: atom_id res chain seq x y z
N LEU A 1 -11.15 0.95 5.26
CA LEU A 1 -10.57 2.31 5.44
C LEU A 1 -9.75 2.73 4.22
N LEU A 2 -8.66 2.03 3.90
CA LEU A 2 -7.76 2.47 2.82
C LEU A 2 -8.41 2.46 1.42
N GLU A 3 -9.21 1.45 1.07
CA GLU A 3 -9.84 1.32 -0.27
C GLU A 3 -10.84 2.43 -0.62
N ASN A 4 -11.43 3.07 0.39
CA ASN A 4 -12.46 4.10 0.22
C ASN A 4 -11.99 5.48 0.71
N ALA A 5 -10.69 5.62 1.03
CA ALA A 5 -10.14 6.88 1.48
C ALA A 5 -10.18 7.88 0.32
N LYS A 6 -10.93 8.97 0.47
CA LYS A 6 -10.87 10.09 -0.48
C LYS A 6 -9.49 10.75 -0.43
N ARG A 7 -9.04 11.31 -1.55
CA ARG A 7 -7.76 12.03 -1.60
C ARG A 7 -7.72 13.15 -0.58
N ASN A 8 -6.75 13.09 0.32
CA ASN A 8 -6.59 14.05 1.39
C ASN A 8 -5.11 14.11 1.84
N TRP A 9 -4.77 15.13 2.62
CA TRP A 9 -3.40 15.35 3.07
C TRP A 9 -2.98 14.55 4.31
N PHE A 10 -3.91 13.87 5.00
CA PHE A 10 -3.66 13.26 6.31
C PHE A 10 -3.56 11.73 6.29
N ILE A 11 -4.39 11.06 5.49
CA ILE A 11 -4.60 9.61 5.51
C ILE A 11 -4.38 9.06 4.11
N GLY A 12 -3.50 8.08 3.98
CA GLY A 12 -3.27 7.33 2.74
C GLY A 12 -1.80 7.27 2.33
N ILE A 13 -1.57 6.71 1.14
CA ILE A 13 -0.28 6.62 0.46
C ILE A 13 -0.07 7.92 -0.31
N ARG A 14 0.72 8.83 0.26
CA ARG A 14 0.85 10.23 -0.17
C ARG A 14 2.19 10.48 -0.87
N THR A 15 2.36 9.82 -2.00
CA THR A 15 3.46 10.15 -2.93
C THR A 15 3.09 11.40 -3.74
N PRO A 16 4.06 12.17 -4.27
CA PRO A 16 3.78 13.36 -5.07
C PRO A 16 2.76 13.10 -6.19
N TRP A 17 2.91 11.98 -6.89
CA TRP A 17 2.04 11.59 -7.99
C TRP A 17 0.63 11.13 -7.56
N THR A 18 0.49 10.41 -6.44
CA THR A 18 -0.84 10.07 -5.90
C THR A 18 -1.62 11.30 -5.45
N LEU A 19 -0.93 12.37 -5.03
CA LEU A 19 -1.58 13.62 -4.65
C LEU A 19 -1.99 14.42 -5.89
N SER A 20 -1.27 14.29 -7.01
CA SER A 20 -1.58 14.96 -8.26
C SER A 20 -2.82 14.41 -8.97
N SER A 21 -3.07 13.10 -8.93
CA SER A 21 -4.21 12.47 -9.62
C SER A 21 -5.14 11.68 -8.69
N GLU A 22 -6.45 11.92 -8.82
CA GLU A 22 -7.48 11.17 -8.11
C GLU A 22 -7.63 9.73 -8.64
N ASP A 23 -7.37 9.50 -9.93
CA ASP A 23 -7.39 8.16 -10.52
C ASP A 23 -6.24 7.30 -10.01
N VAL A 24 -5.01 7.85 -9.99
CA VAL A 24 -3.84 7.17 -9.41
C VAL A 24 -4.03 6.93 -7.92
N TRP A 25 -4.60 7.89 -7.20
CA TRP A 25 -4.99 7.73 -5.80
C TRP A 25 -5.91 6.53 -5.62
N ASN A 26 -7.04 6.49 -6.33
CA ASN A 26 -8.06 5.44 -6.20
C ASN A 26 -7.51 4.06 -6.56
N ARG A 27 -6.74 3.94 -7.65
CA ARG A 27 -6.11 2.67 -8.06
C ARG A 27 -5.12 2.16 -7.02
N THR A 28 -4.23 3.04 -6.54
CA THR A 28 -3.22 2.70 -5.53
C THR A 28 -3.87 2.26 -4.22
N HIS A 29 -4.89 2.98 -3.76
CA HIS A 29 -5.55 2.70 -2.48
C HIS A 29 -6.43 1.46 -2.52
N LYS A 30 -7.02 1.12 -3.68
CA LYS A 30 -7.75 -0.13 -3.89
C LYS A 30 -6.84 -1.35 -3.79
N ILE A 31 -5.64 -1.29 -4.38
CA ILE A 31 -4.65 -2.38 -4.28
C ILE A 31 -4.02 -2.41 -2.89
N GLY A 32 -3.63 -1.26 -2.36
CA GLY A 32 -3.07 -1.13 -1.02
C GLY A 32 -3.98 -1.74 0.04
N GLY A 33 -5.29 -1.46 -0.03
CA GLY A 33 -6.25 -2.06 0.89
C GLY A 33 -6.29 -3.59 0.85
N LYS A 34 -6.22 -4.21 -0.33
CA LYS A 34 -6.12 -5.67 -0.46
C LYS A 34 -4.80 -6.21 0.10
N LEU A 35 -3.68 -5.57 -0.21
CA LEU A 35 -2.36 -6.00 0.27
C LEU A 35 -2.24 -5.90 1.78
N PHE A 36 -2.75 -4.83 2.39
CA PHE A 36 -2.76 -4.69 3.86
C PHE A 36 -3.67 -5.71 4.55
N LYS A 37 -4.80 -6.11 3.93
CA LYS A 37 -5.62 -7.23 4.44
C LYS A 37 -4.83 -8.55 4.43
N VAL A 38 -4.12 -8.85 3.34
CA VAL A 38 -3.27 -10.05 3.24
C VAL A 38 -2.13 -9.99 4.26
N LEU A 39 -1.47 -8.85 4.39
CA LEU A 39 -0.40 -8.64 5.38
C LEU A 39 -0.90 -8.91 6.80
N GLY A 40 -2.10 -8.44 7.16
CA GLY A 40 -2.69 -8.72 8.46
C GLY A 40 -2.84 -10.23 8.73
N LEU A 41 -3.23 -11.02 7.73
CA LEU A 41 -3.28 -12.48 7.85
C LEU A 41 -1.88 -13.07 8.03
N VAL A 42 -0.88 -12.62 7.27
CA VAL A 42 0.51 -13.09 7.40
C VAL A 42 1.05 -12.84 8.81
N VAL A 43 0.74 -11.69 9.40
CA VAL A 43 1.17 -11.33 10.76
C VAL A 43 0.50 -12.22 11.81
N ILE A 44 -0.80 -12.53 11.65
CA ILE A 44 -1.50 -13.48 12.53
C ILE A 44 -0.84 -14.87 12.47
N PHE A 45 -0.48 -15.34 11.28
CA PHE A 45 0.29 -16.59 11.13
C PHE A 45 1.68 -16.50 11.77
N GLY A 46 2.29 -15.31 11.80
CA GLY A 46 3.58 -15.08 12.45
C GLY A 46 3.57 -15.37 13.95
N ILE A 47 2.42 -15.29 14.64
CA ILE A 47 2.29 -15.52 16.09
C ILE A 47 2.72 -16.94 16.49
N PHE A 48 2.53 -17.93 15.61
CA PHE A 48 2.98 -19.31 15.84
C PHE A 48 4.51 -19.44 15.89
N PHE A 49 5.24 -18.44 15.38
CA PHE A 49 6.70 -18.40 15.33
C PHE A 49 7.23 -17.23 16.16
N GLN A 50 7.00 -17.25 17.48
CA GLN A 50 7.28 -16.17 18.43
C GLN A 50 8.67 -15.51 18.26
N LYS A 51 9.71 -16.29 18.00
CA LYS A 51 11.10 -15.81 17.78
C LYS A 51 11.24 -14.93 16.53
N TYR A 52 10.38 -15.13 15.52
CA TYR A 52 10.46 -14.47 14.22
C TYR A 52 9.29 -13.51 13.96
N VAL A 53 8.38 -13.30 14.93
CA VAL A 53 7.20 -12.42 14.79
C VAL A 53 7.59 -11.04 14.23
N LEU A 54 8.67 -10.44 14.75
CA LEU A 54 9.14 -9.14 14.28
C LEU A 54 9.55 -9.17 12.80
N PHE A 55 10.20 -10.23 12.33
CA PHE A 55 10.56 -10.39 10.92
C PHE A 55 9.33 -10.65 10.04
N PHE A 56 8.40 -11.49 10.52
CA PHE A 56 7.12 -11.75 9.86
C PHE A 56 6.22 -10.52 9.79
N PHE A 57 6.45 -9.51 10.62
CA PHE A 57 5.79 -8.22 10.53
C PHE A 57 6.55 -7.24 9.63
N LEU A 58 7.82 -6.96 9.93
CA LEU A 58 8.58 -5.90 9.27
C LEU A 58 8.85 -6.19 7.80
N VAL A 59 9.20 -7.42 7.44
CA VAL A 59 9.57 -7.77 6.06
C VAL A 59 8.39 -7.58 5.10
N PRO A 60 7.21 -8.20 5.30
CA PRO A 60 6.08 -7.98 4.41
C PRO A 60 5.56 -6.53 4.48
N LEU A 61 5.67 -5.85 5.62
CA LEU A 61 5.29 -4.43 5.72
C LEU A 61 6.13 -3.53 4.83
N LEU A 62 7.45 -3.66 4.90
CA LEU A 62 8.36 -2.88 4.05
C LEU A 62 8.19 -3.25 2.57
N LEU A 63 7.98 -4.53 2.26
CA LEU A 63 7.73 -4.98 0.89
C LEU A 63 6.43 -4.40 0.33
N VAL A 64 5.33 -4.44 1.08
CA VAL A 64 4.04 -3.87 0.65
C VAL A 64 4.14 -2.35 0.51
N ALA A 65 4.79 -1.67 1.46
CA ALA A 65 4.99 -0.23 1.39
C ALA A 65 5.82 0.16 0.15
N GLY A 66 6.96 -0.50 -0.06
CA GLY A 66 7.81 -0.27 -1.24
C GLY A 66 7.11 -0.58 -2.54
N TYR A 67 6.39 -1.71 -2.61
CA TYR A 67 5.59 -2.07 -3.77
C TYR A 67 4.54 -1.01 -4.10
N LEU A 68 3.85 -0.45 -3.11
CA LEU A 68 2.81 0.57 -3.35
C LEU A 68 3.39 1.89 -3.85
N VAL A 69 4.58 2.28 -3.39
CA VAL A 69 5.30 3.46 -3.93
C VAL A 69 5.66 3.23 -5.39
N VAL A 70 6.23 2.06 -5.72
CA VAL A 70 6.63 1.72 -7.10
C VAL A 70 5.40 1.61 -8.01
N TYR A 71 4.36 0.90 -7.56
CA TYR A 71 3.12 0.73 -8.31
C TYR A 71 2.45 2.07 -8.63
N SER A 72 2.37 2.95 -7.63
CA SER A 72 1.75 4.26 -7.84
C SER A 72 2.52 5.13 -8.83
N TYR A 73 3.86 5.02 -8.87
CA TYR A 73 4.68 5.72 -9.86
C TYR A 73 4.39 5.20 -11.27
N PHE A 74 4.29 3.88 -11.44
CA PHE A 74 3.95 3.29 -12.74
C PHE A 74 2.55 3.67 -13.21
N GLU A 75 1.55 3.72 -12.32
CA GLU A 75 0.21 4.19 -12.71
C GLU A 75 0.21 5.66 -13.10
N TYR A 76 0.98 6.49 -12.42
CA TYR A 76 1.14 7.89 -12.83
C TYR A 76 1.80 8.05 -14.19
N GLN A 77 2.84 7.25 -14.49
CA GLN A 77 3.47 7.25 -15.82
C GLN A 77 2.48 6.84 -16.91
N LYS A 78 1.64 5.81 -16.67
CA LYS A 78 0.60 5.40 -17.61
C LYS A 78 -0.46 6.48 -17.82
N GLU A 79 -0.78 7.25 -16.79
CA GLU A 79 -1.73 8.35 -16.89
C GLU A 79 -1.18 9.51 -17.73
N ILE A 80 0.10 9.88 -17.56
CA ILE A 80 0.75 10.94 -18.37
C ILE A 80 0.89 10.53 -19.84
N GLN A 81 1.13 9.24 -20.11
CA GLN A 81 1.28 8.72 -21.47
C GLN A 81 -0.05 8.57 -22.22
N LYS A 82 -1.18 8.81 -21.56
CA LYS A 82 -2.53 8.64 -22.10
C LYS A 82 -3.12 9.97 -22.56
#